data_AF-A0A383S6B7-F1
#
_entry.id   AF-A0A383S6B7-F1
#
_cell.length_a   1.000
_cell.length_b   1.000
_cell.length_c   1.000
_cell.angle_alpha   90.00
_cell.angle_beta   90.00
_cell.angle_gamma   90.00
#
_symmetry.space_group_name_H-M   'P 1'
#
loop_
_entity.id
_entity.type
_entity.pdbx_description
1 polymer ?
#
loop_
_entity_poly.entity_id
_entity_poly.type
_entity_poly.pdbx_seq_one_letter_code
_entity_poly.pdbx_strand_id
1 'polypeptide(L)'
;MASGLGSPISVRVSDEVKERIAAIARATRRSQGDVVRELLERDLDALEWELRIAERAAAHRSGQAETISARRVDEELGFDDEPAADALDSVS
;
A
#
# COMPACT_ATOMS: atom_id res chain seq x y z
N MET A 1 -12.55 -31.31 11.60
CA MET A 1 -12.25 -31.19 10.16
C MET A 1 -12.49 -29.73 9.79
N ALA A 2 -11.46 -28.88 9.87
CA ALA A 2 -11.58 -27.52 9.35
C ALA A 2 -11.74 -27.63 7.84
N SER A 3 -12.82 -27.11 7.29
CA SER A 3 -13.04 -27.08 5.85
C SER A 3 -11.86 -26.34 5.21
N GLY A 4 -11.19 -26.95 4.22
CA GLY A 4 -10.02 -26.37 3.54
C GLY A 4 -10.34 -25.17 2.64
N LEU A 5 -11.53 -24.58 2.79
CA LEU A 5 -11.98 -23.40 2.06
C LEU A 5 -12.02 -22.22 3.03
N GLY A 6 -11.47 -21.08 2.61
CA GLY A 6 -11.50 -19.83 3.38
C GLY A 6 -12.93 -19.39 3.74
N SER A 7 -13.06 -18.59 4.80
CA SER A 7 -14.37 -18.09 5.24
C SER A 7 -14.94 -17.06 4.25
N PRO A 8 -16.26 -17.09 3.97
CA PRO A 8 -16.86 -16.16 3.01
C PRO A 8 -16.89 -14.73 3.56
N ILE A 9 -16.63 -13.75 2.68
CA ILE A 9 -16.76 -12.33 2.96
C ILE A 9 -17.89 -11.77 2.06
N SER A 10 -18.83 -11.05 2.66
CA SER A 10 -19.92 -10.38 1.94
C SER A 10 -19.71 -8.88 1.94
N VAL A 11 -19.58 -8.28 0.76
CA VAL A 11 -19.41 -6.82 0.58
C VAL A 11 -20.53 -6.24 -0.28
N ARG A 12 -20.93 -5.02 0.03
CA ARG A 12 -21.83 -4.24 -0.83
C ARG A 12 -21.00 -3.46 -1.83
N VAL A 13 -21.39 -3.50 -3.09
CA VAL A 13 -20.76 -2.75 -4.19
C VAL A 13 -21.85 -2.04 -4.98
N SER A 14 -21.47 -1.01 -5.75
CA SER A 14 -22.40 -0.35 -6.68
C SER A 14 -22.81 -1.30 -7.81
N ASP A 15 -23.95 -1.02 -8.44
CA ASP A 15 -24.43 -1.77 -9.60
C ASP A 15 -23.42 -1.74 -10.75
N GLU A 16 -22.77 -0.60 -10.98
CA GLU A 16 -21.71 -0.45 -11.97
C GLU A 16 -20.53 -1.42 -11.72
N VAL A 17 -20.03 -1.51 -10.49
CA VAL A 17 -18.93 -2.43 -10.13
C VAL A 17 -19.37 -3.87 -10.32
N LYS A 18 -20.60 -4.22 -9.90
CA LYS A 18 -21.18 -5.55 -10.09
C LYS A 18 -21.26 -5.93 -11.56
N GLU A 19 -21.70 -5.00 -12.42
CA GLU A 19 -21.77 -5.21 -13.87
C GLU A 19 -20.39 -5.42 -14.50
N ARG A 20 -19.38 -4.64 -14.08
CA ARG A 20 -18.00 -4.80 -14.51
C ARG A 20 -17.42 -6.17 -14.12
N ILE A 21 -17.63 -6.60 -12.87
CA ILE A 21 -17.22 -7.93 -12.41
C ILE A 21 -17.91 -9.03 -13.24
N ALA A 22 -19.22 -8.90 -13.48
CA ALA A 22 -19.97 -9.85 -14.27
C ALA A 22 -19.48 -9.93 -15.73
N ALA A 23 -19.10 -8.80 -16.33
CA ALA A 23 -18.53 -8.75 -17.67
C ALA A 23 -17.18 -9.47 -17.76
N ILE A 24 -16.28 -9.21 -16.81
CA ILE A 24 -14.97 -9.89 -16.73
C ILE A 24 -15.18 -11.40 -16.55
N ALA A 25 -16.00 -11.80 -15.58
CA ALA A 25 -16.28 -13.20 -15.29
C ALA A 25 -16.77 -13.97 -16.53
N ARG A 26 -17.71 -13.38 -17.30
CA ARG A 26 -18.20 -13.93 -18.57
C ARG A 26 -17.09 -14.04 -19.61
N ALA A 27 -16.31 -12.98 -19.81
CA ALA A 27 -15.23 -12.94 -20.80
C ALA A 27 -14.13 -13.97 -20.51
N THR A 28 -13.83 -14.20 -19.22
CA THR A 28 -12.78 -15.14 -18.79
C THR A 28 -13.28 -16.56 -18.51
N ARG A 29 -14.59 -16.82 -18.63
CA ARG A 29 -15.24 -18.10 -18.22
C ARG A 29 -14.92 -18.50 -16.78
N ARG A 30 -14.99 -17.54 -15.86
CA ARG A 30 -14.73 -17.73 -14.41
C ARG A 30 -15.96 -17.33 -13.60
N SER A 31 -16.01 -17.73 -12.32
CA SER A 31 -17.03 -17.22 -11.41
C SER A 31 -16.76 -15.76 -11.04
N GLN A 32 -17.80 -15.00 -10.70
CA GLN A 32 -17.62 -13.64 -10.18
C GLN A 32 -16.80 -13.64 -8.88
N GLY A 33 -16.96 -14.67 -8.04
CA GLY A 33 -16.17 -14.84 -6.82
C GLY A 33 -14.67 -15.02 -7.10
N ASP A 34 -14.30 -15.73 -8.16
CA ASP A 34 -12.89 -15.88 -8.54
C ASP A 34 -12.29 -14.57 -9.05
N VAL A 35 -13.08 -13.76 -9.75
CA VAL A 35 -12.66 -12.43 -10.21
C VAL A 35 -12.47 -11.48 -9.02
N VAL A 36 -13.43 -11.46 -8.08
CA VAL A 36 -13.34 -10.66 -6.86
C VAL A 36 -12.15 -11.09 -6.01
N ARG A 37 -11.94 -12.40 -5.83
CA ARG A 37 -10.80 -12.92 -5.08
C ARG A 37 -9.48 -12.47 -5.69
N GLU A 38 -9.32 -12.60 -7.00
CA GLU A 38 -8.10 -12.16 -7.67
C GLU A 38 -7.87 -10.65 -7.55
N LEU A 39 -8.91 -9.83 -7.73
CA LEU A 39 -8.81 -8.38 -7.54
C LEU A 39 -8.31 -8.04 -6.13
N LEU A 40 -8.90 -8.68 -5.11
CA LEU A 40 -8.49 -8.48 -3.72
C LEU A 40 -7.05 -8.94 -3.47
N GLU A 41 -6.66 -10.12 -3.96
CA GLU A 41 -5.32 -10.67 -3.78
C GLU A 41 -4.25 -9.84 -4.49
N ARG A 42 -4.57 -9.25 -5.65
CA ARG A 42 -3.64 -8.37 -6.39
C ARG A 42 -3.37 -7.04 -5.69
N ASP A 43 -4.40 -6.46 -5.08
CA ASP A 43 -4.33 -5.11 -4.54
C ASP A 43 -4.00 -5.09 -3.03
N LEU A 44 -4.00 -6.25 -2.37
CA LEU A 44 -3.77 -6.33 -0.92
C LEU A 44 -2.40 -5.80 -0.52
N ASP A 45 -1.34 -6.22 -1.23
CA ASP A 45 0.04 -5.77 -0.95
C ASP A 45 0.18 -4.24 -1.06
N ALA A 46 -0.53 -3.63 -2.02
CA ALA A 46 -0.52 -2.19 -2.22
C ALA A 46 -1.25 -1.46 -1.07
N LEU A 47 -2.43 -1.96 -0.67
CA LEU A 47 -3.18 -1.40 0.46
C LEU A 47 -2.40 -1.51 1.78
N GLU A 48 -1.72 -2.64 2.01
CA GLU A 48 -0.86 -2.83 3.19
C GLU A 48 0.34 -1.88 3.16
N TRP A 49 0.91 -1.62 1.99
CA TRP A 49 1.98 -0.62 1.85
C TRP A 49 1.47 0.80 2.15
N GLU A 50 0.33 1.20 1.58
CA GLU A 50 -0.29 2.50 1.83
C GLU A 50 -0.57 2.73 3.32
N LEU A 51 -1.13 1.71 3.99
CA LEU A 51 -1.37 1.73 5.42
C LEU A 51 -0.07 1.93 6.21
N ARG A 52 0.98 1.16 5.91
CA ARG A 52 2.28 1.29 6.59
C ARG A 52 2.89 2.67 6.42
N ILE A 53 2.77 3.29 5.24
CA ILE A 53 3.27 4.65 5.00
C ILE A 53 2.46 5.67 5.81
N ALA A 54 1.13 5.54 5.84
CA ALA A 54 0.27 6.42 6.62
C ALA A 54 0.59 6.33 8.13
N GLU A 55 0.75 5.12 8.66
CA GLU A 55 1.14 4.86 10.04
C GLU A 55 2.53 5.44 10.36
N ARG A 56 3.52 5.19 9.49
CA ARG A 56 4.87 5.75 9.66
C ARG A 56 4.85 7.27 9.68
N ALA A 57 4.13 7.90 8.75
CA ALA A 57 4.01 9.35 8.70
C ALA A 57 3.30 9.92 9.95
N ALA A 58 2.28 9.23 10.45
CA ALA A 58 1.62 9.59 11.70
C ALA A 58 2.57 9.48 12.90
N ALA A 59 3.37 8.41 12.99
CA ALA A 59 4.36 8.20 14.04
C ALA A 59 5.45 9.28 14.05
N HIS A 60 5.94 9.70 12.87
CA HIS A 60 6.88 10.82 12.78
C HIS A 60 6.24 12.14 13.24
N ARG A 61 5.01 12.45 12.80
CA ARG A 61 4.32 13.69 13.21
C ARG A 61 4.00 13.74 14.69
N SER A 62 3.70 12.59 15.30
CA SER A 62 3.39 12.50 16.74
C SER A 62 4.65 12.40 17.62
N GLY A 63 5.85 12.41 17.02
CA GLY A 63 7.12 12.25 17.74
C GLY A 63 7.32 10.87 18.35
N GLN A 64 6.53 9.87 17.93
CA GLN A 64 6.62 8.48 18.43
C GLN A 64 7.62 7.64 17.64
N ALA A 65 8.07 8.12 16.48
CA ALA A 65 9.11 7.48 15.71
C ALA A 65 10.51 7.95 16.14
N GLU A 66 11.44 7.02 16.31
CA GLU A 66 12.85 7.33 16.45
C GLU A 66 13.33 8.07 15.21
N THR A 67 14.08 9.16 15.41
CA THR A 67 14.65 9.94 14.31
C THR A 67 16.15 10.09 14.54
N ILE A 68 16.90 10.12 13.44
CA ILE A 68 18.31 10.43 13.41
C ILE A 68 18.52 11.76 12.67
N SER A 69 19.61 12.46 12.98
CA SER A 69 19.99 13.70 12.29
C SER A 69 20.30 13.43 10.81
N ALA A 70 20.02 14.40 9.93
CA ALA A 70 20.36 14.35 8.51
C ALA A 70 21.83 13.96 8.26
N ARG A 71 22.78 14.63 8.93
CA ARG A 71 24.21 14.29 8.87
C ARG A 71 24.50 12.80 9.11
N ARG A 72 23.81 12.18 10.08
CA ARG A 72 23.99 10.76 10.38
C ARG A 72 23.44 9.86 9.28
N VAL A 73 22.33 10.26 8.64
CA VAL A 73 21.81 9.56 7.46
C VAL A 73 22.82 9.63 6.31
N ASP A 74 23.40 10.81 6.07
CA ASP A 74 24.39 11.02 5.01
C ASP A 74 25.64 10.15 5.24
N GLU A 75 26.15 10.10 6.47
CA GLU A 75 27.26 9.21 6.87
C GLU A 75 26.93 7.73 6.67
N GLU A 76 25.72 7.27 7.02
CA GLU A 76 25.31 5.87 6.87
C GLU A 76 25.12 5.47 5.40
N LEU A 77 24.77 6.42 4.52
CA LEU A 77 24.54 6.19 3.09
C LEU A 77 25.76 6.50 2.21
N GLY A 78 26.82 7.11 2.76
CA GLY A 78 28.03 7.49 2.03
C GLY A 78 27.89 8.79 1.21
N PHE A 79 27.05 9.72 1.68
CA PHE A 79 26.81 11.05 1.10
C PHE A 79 27.45 12.17 1.93
N ASP A 80 28.42 11.87 2.78
CA ASP A 80 29.09 12.81 3.69
C ASP A 80 29.89 13.92 2.98
N ASP A 81 30.26 13.70 1.72
CA ASP A 81 30.89 14.69 0.83
C ASP A 81 29.88 15.44 -0.05
N GLU A 82 28.60 15.09 -0.01
CA GLU A 82 27.54 15.77 -0.75
C GLU A 82 26.97 16.95 0.07
N PRO A 83 26.59 18.06 -0.59
CA PRO A 83 25.91 19.14 0.10
C PRO A 83 24.60 18.63 0.70
N ALA A 84 24.31 19.04 1.94
CA ALA A 84 23.10 18.64 2.65
C ALA A 84 21.85 18.95 1.80
N ALA A 85 20.84 18.08 1.88
CA ALA A 85 19.63 18.17 1.06
C ALA A 85 18.87 19.51 1.23
N ASP A 86 19.00 20.17 2.37
CA ASP A 86 18.44 21.49 2.69
C ASP A 86 19.25 22.67 2.14
N ALA A 87 20.47 22.44 1.62
CA ALA A 87 21.27 23.47 0.97
C ALA A 87 20.62 23.97 -0.34
N LEU A 88 19.75 23.17 -0.96
CA LEU A 88 19.02 23.56 -2.18
C LEU A 88 17.97 24.68 -1.93
N ASP A 89 17.44 24.80 -0.70
CA ASP A 89 16.49 25.87 -0.34
C ASP A 89 17.18 27.22 -0.10
N SER A 90 18.52 27.26 -0.03
CA SER A 90 19.30 28.47 0.21
C SER A 90 19.75 29.20 -1.08
N VAL A 91 19.42 28.65 -2.25
CA VAL A 91 19.65 29.27 -3.56
C VAL A 91 18.34 29.91 -4.06
N SER A 92 17.96 31.04 -3.45
CA SER A 92 16.93 31.96 -3.96
C SER A 92 17.23 33.39 -3.53
#